data_AF-A0A505HG92-F1
#
_entry.id   AF-A0A505HG92-F1
#
_cell.length_a   1.000
_cell.length_b   1.000
_cell.length_c   1.000
_cell.angle_alpha   90.00
_cell.angle_beta   90.00
_cell.angle_gamma   90.00
#
_symmetry.space_group_name_H-M   'P 1'
#
loop_
_entity.id
_entity.type
_entity.pdbx_description
1 polymer ?
#
loop_
_entity_poly.entity_id
_entity_poly.type
_entity_poly.pdbx_seq_one_letter_code
_entity_poly.pdbx_strand_id
1 'polypeptide(L)'
;MHSTFAGQAPPTPRCPDEGRQDGSGGLVTICQHQESVGVADYLSSDCEDMQIMGSSWWAVPVLSGILALAGLLLGQAVVIGNERWKAKREDLHRWHDERLKLYLDFENAFESFREEVAQFLKHGVERVPDLGIENAKPMFDLTNKMRLISTKPVNDAAATVWATSFCYVGELVGAFEDHVNSLDGDGRGEFIELLKENPESALGFLEEVTTAFGEDMSRASVAFIETVRAELGVPGSTAPPEWRRRRWFTLKRLRARRA
;
A
#
# COMPACT_ATOMS: atom_id res chain seq x y z
N MET A 1 -46.64 -10.84 -0.61
CA MET A 1 -46.50 -10.67 -2.07
C MET A 1 -45.15 -11.23 -2.46
N HIS A 2 -45.14 -12.46 -2.97
CA HIS A 2 -43.95 -13.10 -3.54
C HIS A 2 -43.82 -12.67 -5.01
N SER A 3 -42.66 -12.19 -5.41
CA SER A 3 -42.26 -12.14 -6.81
C SER A 3 -40.76 -12.33 -6.91
N THR A 4 -40.40 -13.59 -7.12
CA THR A 4 -39.11 -14.07 -7.60
C THR A 4 -38.97 -13.71 -9.07
N PHE A 5 -37.87 -13.08 -9.48
CA PHE A 5 -37.47 -13.08 -10.88
C PHE A 5 -35.98 -13.39 -11.01
N ALA A 6 -35.74 -14.53 -11.63
CA ALA A 6 -34.45 -15.04 -12.07
C ALA A 6 -34.15 -14.54 -13.49
N GLY A 7 -32.87 -14.36 -13.80
CA GLY A 7 -32.34 -14.16 -15.15
C GLY A 7 -30.82 -14.37 -15.11
N GLN A 8 -30.37 -15.63 -15.13
CA GLN A 8 -29.78 -16.33 -16.27
C GLN A 8 -28.47 -15.72 -16.79
N ALA A 9 -27.37 -16.36 -16.42
CA ALA A 9 -26.03 -16.19 -16.96
C ALA A 9 -25.88 -16.94 -18.30
N PRO A 10 -25.04 -16.46 -19.24
CA PRO A 10 -24.79 -17.12 -20.51
C PRO A 10 -23.93 -18.39 -20.37
N PRO A 11 -24.09 -19.39 -21.26
CA PRO A 11 -23.49 -20.71 -21.13
C PRO A 11 -22.00 -20.74 -21.47
N THR A 12 -21.26 -21.52 -20.67
CA THR A 12 -19.87 -21.92 -20.90
C THR A 12 -19.76 -22.94 -22.03
N PRO A 13 -18.73 -22.87 -22.89
CA PRO A 13 -18.43 -23.92 -23.85
C PRO A 13 -17.82 -25.14 -23.13
N ARG A 14 -18.39 -26.31 -23.42
CA ARG A 14 -17.91 -27.64 -22.99
C ARG A 14 -16.63 -28.01 -23.72
N CYS A 15 -15.64 -28.51 -22.99
CA CYS A 15 -14.57 -29.35 -23.53
C CYS A 15 -15.12 -30.76 -23.83
N PRO A 16 -14.59 -31.45 -24.85
CA PRO A 16 -14.67 -32.90 -24.93
C PRO A 16 -13.53 -33.54 -24.12
N ASP A 17 -13.91 -34.41 -23.17
CA ASP A 17 -13.05 -35.43 -22.56
C ASP A 17 -13.04 -36.67 -23.45
N GLU A 18 -11.85 -37.22 -23.74
CA GLU A 18 -11.45 -38.59 -23.40
C GLU A 18 -10.15 -38.97 -24.15
N GLY A 19 -9.16 -39.47 -23.40
CA GLY A 19 -7.92 -39.98 -23.99
C GLY A 19 -6.79 -40.17 -22.97
N ARG A 20 -7.03 -41.05 -21.99
CA ARG A 20 -6.06 -41.50 -20.98
C ARG A 20 -4.98 -42.41 -21.60
N GLN A 21 -3.70 -42.12 -21.42
CA GLN A 21 -2.65 -43.06 -20.93
C GLN A 21 -1.25 -42.42 -20.93
N ASP A 22 -0.63 -42.49 -19.75
CA ASP A 22 0.75 -42.88 -19.44
C ASP A 22 1.96 -42.16 -20.08
N GLY A 23 2.78 -41.58 -19.20
CA GLY A 23 4.14 -42.07 -19.00
C GLY A 23 5.26 -41.59 -19.94
N SER A 24 6.10 -40.72 -19.38
CA SER A 24 7.55 -40.62 -19.63
C SER A 24 8.02 -39.94 -20.93
N GLY A 25 9.25 -39.43 -20.85
CA GLY A 25 9.85 -38.46 -21.77
C GLY A 25 9.86 -38.89 -23.24
N GLY A 26 9.34 -38.00 -24.09
CA GLY A 26 9.39 -38.13 -25.55
C GLY A 26 10.55 -37.33 -26.13
N LEU A 27 11.66 -38.03 -26.35
CA LEU A 27 12.74 -37.66 -27.24
C LEU A 27 12.17 -37.60 -28.67
N VAL A 28 12.32 -36.48 -29.38
CA VAL A 28 11.85 -36.35 -30.76
C VAL A 28 12.85 -37.08 -31.67
N THR A 29 12.54 -38.34 -31.97
CA THR A 29 13.17 -39.12 -33.04
C THR A 29 12.36 -38.92 -34.32
N ILE A 30 12.96 -38.29 -35.32
CA ILE A 30 12.39 -38.18 -36.67
C ILE A 30 12.75 -39.46 -37.43
N CYS A 31 11.77 -40.34 -37.63
CA CYS A 31 11.89 -41.47 -38.55
C CYS A 31 11.80 -40.96 -39.99
N GLN A 32 12.89 -41.09 -40.75
CA GLN A 32 12.87 -41.03 -42.20
C GLN A 32 12.09 -42.21 -42.75
N HIS A 33 11.02 -41.95 -43.51
CA HIS A 33 10.40 -42.94 -44.36
C HIS A 33 10.97 -42.78 -45.77
N GLN A 34 11.70 -43.81 -46.17
CA GLN A 34 12.30 -43.99 -47.48
C GLN A 34 11.34 -44.87 -48.29
N GLU A 35 10.71 -44.31 -49.32
CA GLU A 35 10.00 -45.11 -50.32
C GLU A 35 10.58 -44.79 -51.70
N SER A 36 11.22 -45.81 -52.24
CA SER A 36 11.81 -45.88 -53.57
C SER A 36 10.74 -46.18 -54.62
N VAL A 37 10.67 -45.37 -55.67
CA VAL A 37 10.16 -45.84 -56.98
C VAL A 37 11.09 -45.32 -58.06
N GLY A 38 11.62 -46.26 -58.84
CA GLY A 38 12.55 -46.00 -59.92
C GLY A 38 11.88 -45.83 -61.28
N VAL A 39 12.60 -45.06 -62.10
CA VAL A 39 12.80 -45.18 -63.56
C VAL A 39 11.62 -44.89 -64.48
N ALA A 40 11.71 -43.79 -65.24
CA ALA A 40 11.97 -43.83 -66.69
C ALA A 40 12.07 -42.41 -67.29
N ASP A 41 13.31 -42.02 -67.56
CA ASP A 41 13.85 -41.46 -68.80
C ASP A 41 12.96 -40.76 -69.85
N TYR A 42 13.51 -39.63 -70.33
CA TYR A 42 13.20 -38.81 -71.50
C TYR A 42 11.90 -37.99 -71.49
N LEU A 43 12.03 -36.69 -71.24
CA LEU A 43 11.72 -35.65 -72.22
C LEU A 43 12.58 -34.39 -71.95
N SER A 44 13.47 -34.13 -72.89
CA SER A 44 14.09 -32.83 -73.16
C SER A 44 13.00 -31.84 -73.61
N SER A 45 13.22 -30.54 -73.35
CA SER A 45 12.33 -29.40 -73.65
C SER A 45 11.18 -29.30 -72.62
N ASP A 46 11.12 -28.33 -71.71
CA ASP A 46 11.47 -26.93 -71.86
C ASP A 46 12.15 -26.36 -70.60
N CYS A 47 13.34 -25.79 -70.81
CA CYS A 47 13.87 -24.75 -69.96
C CYS A 47 13.01 -23.49 -70.15
N GLU A 48 11.91 -23.40 -69.43
CA GLU A 48 11.25 -22.12 -69.17
C GLU A 48 11.60 -21.69 -67.75
N ASP A 49 12.68 -20.92 -67.66
CA ASP A 49 12.67 -19.61 -67.03
C ASP A 49 11.69 -19.43 -65.85
N MET A 50 11.89 -20.18 -64.78
CA MET A 50 11.68 -19.60 -63.46
C MET A 50 12.91 -18.74 -63.17
N GLN A 51 13.00 -17.65 -63.93
CA GLN A 51 13.86 -16.51 -63.66
C GLN A 51 13.72 -16.20 -62.17
N ILE A 52 14.73 -16.62 -61.41
CA ILE A 52 15.09 -15.96 -60.17
C ILE A 52 15.40 -14.54 -60.63
N MET A 53 14.38 -13.67 -60.63
CA MET A 53 14.54 -12.24 -60.84
C MET A 53 15.74 -11.82 -60.00
N GLY A 54 16.78 -11.38 -60.71
CA GLY A 54 18.16 -11.37 -60.19
C GLY A 54 18.25 -10.79 -58.80
N SER A 55 18.55 -11.65 -57.82
CA SER A 55 19.08 -11.16 -56.55
C SER A 55 20.43 -10.55 -56.89
N SER A 56 20.45 -9.22 -56.91
CA SER A 56 21.68 -8.50 -57.18
C SER A 56 22.72 -8.91 -56.14
N TRP A 57 23.97 -9.13 -56.53
CA TRP A 57 25.04 -9.60 -55.63
C TRP A 57 25.27 -8.69 -54.39
N TRP A 58 24.83 -7.43 -54.48
CA TRP A 58 24.83 -6.47 -53.38
C TRP A 58 23.62 -6.57 -52.43
N ALA A 59 22.57 -7.33 -52.78
CA ALA A 59 21.35 -7.44 -51.97
C ALA A 59 21.60 -8.17 -50.64
N VAL A 60 22.39 -9.25 -50.64
CA VAL A 60 22.72 -10.02 -49.44
C VAL A 60 23.48 -9.20 -48.39
N PRO A 61 24.58 -8.48 -48.72
CA PRO A 61 25.26 -7.64 -47.74
C PRO A 61 24.38 -6.48 -47.24
N VAL A 62 23.56 -5.86 -48.10
CA VAL A 62 22.62 -4.80 -47.69
C VAL A 62 21.58 -5.32 -46.70
N LEU A 63 20.94 -6.47 -46.98
CA LEU A 63 19.99 -7.12 -46.07
C LEU A 63 20.63 -7.49 -44.74
N SER A 64 21.86 -8.02 -44.75
CA SER A 64 22.61 -8.33 -43.52
C SER A 64 22.91 -7.09 -42.68
N GLY A 65 23.25 -5.96 -43.31
CA GLY A 65 23.47 -4.68 -42.64
C GLY A 65 22.19 -4.13 -42.00
N ILE A 66 21.05 -4.21 -42.69
CA ILE A 66 19.75 -3.79 -42.14
C ILE A 66 19.36 -4.67 -40.95
N LEU A 67 19.54 -5.99 -41.03
CA LEU A 67 19.25 -6.91 -39.93
C LEU A 67 20.15 -6.66 -38.72
N ALA A 68 21.44 -6.37 -38.94
CA ALA A 68 22.37 -6.02 -37.86
C ALA A 68 21.96 -4.73 -37.15
N LEU A 69 21.56 -3.69 -37.90
CA LEU A 69 21.06 -2.43 -37.34
C LEU A 69 19.72 -2.62 -36.61
N ALA A 70 18.80 -3.42 -37.16
CA ALA A 70 17.54 -3.75 -36.52
C ALA A 70 17.77 -4.52 -35.19
N GLY A 71 18.70 -5.47 -35.18
CA GLY A 71 19.11 -6.19 -33.97
C GLY A 71 19.71 -5.27 -32.91
N LEU A 72 20.56 -4.32 -33.31
CA LEU A 72 21.12 -3.31 -32.39
C LEU A 72 20.02 -2.43 -31.78
N LEU A 73 19.08 -1.92 -32.59
CA LEU A 73 17.97 -1.09 -32.13
C LEU A 73 17.04 -1.85 -31.18
N LEU A 74 16.73 -3.12 -31.49
CA LEU A 74 15.95 -4.00 -30.61
C LEU A 74 16.68 -4.23 -29.28
N GLY A 75 17.98 -4.49 -29.32
CA GLY A 75 18.82 -4.65 -28.12
C GLY A 75 18.78 -3.40 -27.24
N GLN A 76 18.96 -2.21 -27.85
CA GLN A 76 18.87 -0.93 -27.14
C GLN A 76 17.47 -0.69 -26.57
N ALA A 77 16.40 -0.99 -27.32
CA ALA A 77 15.03 -0.84 -26.86
C ALA A 77 14.74 -1.73 -25.63
N VAL A 78 15.23 -2.97 -25.61
CA VAL A 78 15.08 -3.89 -24.46
C VAL A 78 15.83 -3.38 -23.24
N VAL A 79 17.06 -2.87 -23.41
CA VAL A 79 17.85 -2.30 -22.31
C VAL A 79 17.15 -1.07 -21.72
N ILE A 80 16.76 -0.11 -22.55
CA ILE A 80 16.04 1.10 -22.11
C ILE A 80 14.71 0.72 -21.44
N GLY A 81 13.99 -0.26 -21.98
CA GLY A 81 12.75 -0.75 -21.38
C GLY A 81 12.97 -1.35 -19.99
N ASN A 82 14.02 -2.16 -19.83
CA ASN A 82 14.36 -2.77 -18.55
C ASN A 82 14.82 -1.73 -17.51
N GLU A 83 15.62 -0.75 -17.92
CA GLU A 83 16.05 0.35 -17.07
C GLU A 83 14.88 1.21 -16.60
N ARG A 84 13.97 1.59 -17.51
CA ARG A 84 12.75 2.33 -17.15
C ARG A 84 11.87 1.55 -16.18
N TRP A 85 11.77 0.24 -16.36
CA TRP A 85 10.99 -0.60 -15.48
C TRP A 85 11.62 -0.77 -14.09
N LYS A 86 12.95 -0.87 -14.02
CA LYS A 86 13.69 -0.86 -12.75
C LYS A 86 13.53 0.48 -12.03
N ALA A 87 13.75 1.60 -12.72
CA ALA A 87 13.56 2.94 -12.18
C ALA A 87 12.14 3.13 -11.63
N LYS A 88 11.11 2.73 -12.41
CA LYS A 88 9.72 2.79 -11.95
C LYS A 88 9.47 1.94 -10.70
N ARG A 89 10.09 0.77 -10.57
CA ARG A 89 9.99 -0.07 -9.37
C ARG A 89 10.68 0.56 -8.17
N GLU A 90 11.88 1.11 -8.36
CA GLU A 90 12.64 1.78 -7.32
C GLU A 90 11.90 3.03 -6.81
N ASP A 91 11.31 3.82 -7.70
CA ASP A 91 10.49 4.97 -7.34
C ASP A 91 9.24 4.53 -6.55
N LEU A 92 8.53 3.49 -7.01
CA LEU A 92 7.38 2.95 -6.27
C LEU A 92 7.78 2.48 -4.86
N HIS A 93 8.95 1.86 -4.72
CA HIS A 93 9.46 1.44 -3.42
C HIS A 93 9.83 2.63 -2.53
N ARG A 94 10.51 3.65 -3.08
CA ARG A 94 10.84 4.87 -2.34
C ARG A 94 9.60 5.57 -1.82
N TRP A 95 8.59 5.75 -2.67
CA TRP A 95 7.31 6.37 -2.28
C TRP A 95 6.56 5.57 -1.21
N HIS A 96 6.63 4.23 -1.28
CA HIS A 96 6.02 3.37 -0.26
C HIS A 96 6.72 3.53 1.10
N ASP A 97 8.06 3.53 1.11
CA ASP A 97 8.85 3.68 2.34
C ASP A 97 8.67 5.09 2.95
N GLU A 98 8.61 6.14 2.13
CA GLU A 98 8.34 7.51 2.57
C GLU A 98 6.95 7.65 3.20
N ARG A 99 5.91 7.06 2.60
CA ARG A 99 4.56 7.03 3.17
C ARG A 99 4.51 6.30 4.49
N LEU A 100 5.10 5.10 4.56
CA LEU A 100 5.14 4.31 5.79
C LEU A 100 5.82 5.10 6.92
N LYS A 101 6.96 5.74 6.63
CA LYS A 101 7.65 6.57 7.62
C LYS A 101 6.76 7.72 8.09
N LEU A 102 6.13 8.45 7.17
CA LEU A 102 5.25 9.56 7.50
C LEU A 102 4.07 9.14 8.39
N TYR A 103 3.46 7.98 8.11
CA TYR A 103 2.34 7.46 8.88
C TYR A 103 2.75 7.05 10.30
N LEU A 104 3.93 6.44 10.44
CA LEU A 104 4.51 6.11 11.76
C LEU A 104 4.90 7.37 12.54
N ASP A 105 5.48 8.37 11.89
CA ASP A 105 5.83 9.64 12.52
C ASP A 105 4.55 10.35 13.03
N PHE A 106 3.44 10.28 12.29
CA PHE A 106 2.13 10.80 12.72
C PHE A 106 1.56 10.04 13.92
N GLU A 107 1.59 8.71 13.89
CA GLU A 107 1.13 7.88 15.03
C GLU A 107 1.94 8.15 16.29
N ASN A 108 3.27 8.28 16.17
CA ASN A 108 4.13 8.64 17.30
C ASN A 108 3.82 10.03 17.85
N ALA A 109 3.60 11.02 16.98
CA ALA A 109 3.23 12.37 17.41
C ALA A 109 1.87 12.38 18.14
N PHE A 110 0.92 11.59 17.66
CA PHE A 110 -0.38 11.41 18.31
C PHE A 110 -0.25 10.74 19.68
N GLU A 111 0.56 9.69 19.80
CA GLU A 111 0.82 9.01 21.07
C GLU A 111 1.51 9.93 22.08
N SER A 112 2.53 10.68 21.66
CA SER A 112 3.18 11.68 22.52
C SER A 112 2.20 12.75 23.00
N PHE A 113 1.34 13.25 22.11
CA PHE A 113 0.29 14.19 22.48
C PHE A 113 -0.67 13.59 23.53
N ARG A 114 -1.08 12.33 23.34
CA ARG A 114 -1.95 11.63 24.30
C ARG A 114 -1.28 11.46 25.66
N GLU A 115 0.00 11.10 25.68
CA GLU A 115 0.78 10.99 26.92
C GLU A 115 0.92 12.33 27.64
N GLU A 116 1.14 13.43 26.92
CA GLU A 116 1.19 14.78 27.49
C GLU A 116 -0.14 15.18 28.13
N VAL A 117 -1.27 14.92 27.45
CA VAL A 117 -2.60 15.17 28.03
C VAL A 117 -2.83 14.27 29.26
N ALA A 118 -2.43 13.00 29.22
CA ALA A 118 -2.54 12.11 30.36
C ALA A 118 -1.65 12.55 31.55
N GLN A 119 -0.47 13.10 31.29
CA GLN A 119 0.41 13.65 32.32
C GLN A 119 -0.18 14.93 32.93
N PHE A 120 -0.77 15.80 32.12
CA PHE A 120 -1.51 16.97 32.62
C PHE A 120 -2.61 16.57 33.59
N LEU A 121 -3.41 15.58 33.21
CA LEU A 121 -4.48 15.06 34.06
C LEU A 121 -3.95 14.49 35.38
N LYS A 122 -2.80 13.78 35.36
CA LYS A 122 -2.22 13.14 36.56
C LYS A 122 -1.52 14.10 37.50
N HIS A 123 -0.86 15.13 36.98
CA HIS A 123 0.00 16.02 37.78
C HIS A 123 -0.63 17.38 38.06
N GLY A 124 -1.81 17.67 37.51
CA GLY A 124 -2.54 18.91 37.77
C GLY A 124 -1.84 20.17 37.26
N VAL A 125 -2.24 21.31 37.81
CA VAL A 125 -1.96 22.68 37.33
C VAL A 125 -0.48 23.10 37.45
N GLU A 126 0.38 22.33 38.14
CA GLU A 126 1.79 22.68 38.37
C GLU A 126 2.62 22.74 37.08
N ARG A 127 2.18 22.01 36.06
CA ARG A 127 2.48 22.26 34.65
C ARG A 127 1.15 22.21 33.92
N VAL A 128 0.48 23.35 33.74
CA VAL A 128 -0.38 23.50 32.56
C VAL A 128 0.60 23.32 31.38
N PRO A 129 0.58 22.18 30.66
CA PRO A 129 1.37 22.11 29.45
C PRO A 129 0.87 23.26 28.59
N ASP A 130 1.73 23.79 27.74
CA ASP A 130 1.23 24.56 26.62
C ASP A 130 0.50 23.58 25.68
N LEU A 131 -0.69 23.13 26.12
CA LEU A 131 -1.73 22.45 25.34
C LEU A 131 -2.20 23.35 24.19
N GLY A 132 -1.69 24.58 24.14
CA GLY A 132 -1.69 25.43 22.97
C GLY A 132 -1.01 24.80 21.77
N ILE A 133 -0.99 25.60 20.71
CA ILE A 133 -0.65 25.19 19.35
C ILE A 133 0.76 24.58 19.26
N GLU A 134 1.68 24.89 20.18
CA GLU A 134 3.08 24.45 20.11
C GLU A 134 3.25 22.94 20.30
N ASN A 135 2.61 22.32 21.29
CA ASN A 135 2.71 20.87 21.51
C ASN A 135 1.93 20.07 20.45
N ALA A 136 0.88 20.67 19.90
CA ALA A 136 0.07 20.07 18.85
C ALA A 136 0.67 20.31 17.44
N LYS A 137 1.65 21.21 17.30
CA LYS A 137 2.31 21.58 16.05
C LYS A 137 2.93 20.40 15.30
N PRO A 138 3.62 19.43 15.93
CA PRO A 138 4.19 18.29 15.22
C PRO A 138 3.12 17.49 14.48
N MET A 139 1.97 17.26 15.12
CA MET A 139 0.86 16.50 14.53
C MET A 139 0.17 17.31 13.40
N PHE A 140 0.05 18.63 13.56
CA PHE A 140 -0.42 19.53 12.50
C PHE A 140 0.51 19.54 11.27
N ASP A 141 1.82 19.68 11.48
CA ASP A 141 2.83 19.68 10.42
C ASP A 141 2.83 18.33 9.66
N LEU A 142 2.67 17.22 10.38
CA LEU A 142 2.56 15.89 9.78
C LEU A 142 1.26 15.71 8.99
N THR A 143 0.13 16.25 9.47
CA THR A 143 -1.14 16.26 8.73
C THR A 143 -1.01 17.03 7.41
N ASN A 144 -0.33 18.18 7.41
CA ASN A 144 -0.05 18.94 6.19
C ASN A 144 0.86 18.17 5.21
N LYS A 145 1.87 17.46 5.71
CA LYS A 145 2.71 16.58 4.87
C LYS A 145 1.92 15.41 4.31
N MET A 146 1.02 14.81 5.09
CA MET A 146 0.15 13.73 4.62
C MET A 146 -0.72 14.20 3.46
N ARG A 147 -1.32 15.39 3.54
CA ARG A 147 -2.13 15.96 2.45
C ARG A 147 -1.42 15.98 1.09
N LEU A 148 -0.09 16.07 1.07
CA LEU A 148 0.71 16.10 -0.16
C LEU A 148 1.03 14.70 -0.71
N ILE A 149 1.24 13.72 0.16
CA ILE A 149 1.84 12.42 -0.20
C ILE A 149 0.85 11.26 -0.11
N SER A 150 -0.10 11.32 0.82
CA SER A 150 -1.01 10.23 1.14
C SER A 150 -2.21 10.15 0.18
N THR A 151 -2.95 9.05 0.28
CA THR A 151 -4.24 8.95 -0.41
C THR A 151 -5.31 9.72 0.36
N LYS A 152 -6.37 10.14 -0.34
CA LYS A 152 -7.50 10.85 0.28
C LYS A 152 -8.07 10.13 1.52
N PRO A 153 -8.34 8.81 1.50
CA PRO A 153 -8.84 8.11 2.69
C PRO A 153 -7.92 8.21 3.91
N VAL A 154 -6.61 8.05 3.72
CA VAL A 154 -5.64 8.16 4.83
C VAL A 154 -5.56 9.60 5.34
N ASN A 155 -5.57 10.58 4.44
CA ASN A 155 -5.61 11.98 4.82
C ASN A 155 -6.89 12.34 5.61
N ASP A 156 -8.05 11.88 5.16
CA ASP A 156 -9.33 12.14 5.82
C ASP A 156 -9.36 11.48 7.22
N ALA A 157 -8.81 10.27 7.35
CA ALA A 157 -8.69 9.59 8.65
C ALA A 157 -7.70 10.30 9.59
N ALA A 158 -6.54 10.75 9.09
CA ALA A 158 -5.58 11.52 9.87
C ALA A 158 -6.17 12.88 10.33
N ALA A 159 -6.90 13.56 9.44
CA ALA A 159 -7.61 14.78 9.78
C ALA A 159 -8.70 14.55 10.84
N THR A 160 -9.36 13.39 10.81
CA THR A 160 -10.33 13.00 11.85
C THR A 160 -9.63 12.80 13.19
N VAL A 161 -8.51 12.07 13.24
CA VAL A 161 -7.71 11.92 14.47
C VAL A 161 -7.30 13.28 15.02
N TRP A 162 -6.77 14.16 14.17
CA TRP A 162 -6.39 15.52 14.56
C TRP A 162 -7.58 16.35 15.09
N ALA A 163 -8.71 16.36 14.40
CA ALA A 163 -9.89 17.09 14.81
C ALA A 163 -10.44 16.57 16.14
N THR A 164 -10.57 15.24 16.31
CA THR A 164 -11.05 14.63 17.55
C THR A 164 -10.12 14.92 18.72
N SER A 165 -8.80 14.86 18.51
CA SER A 165 -7.81 15.24 19.53
C SER A 165 -7.93 16.70 19.97
N PHE A 166 -8.13 17.61 19.01
CA PHE A 166 -8.27 19.02 19.30
C PHE A 166 -9.58 19.34 20.01
N CYS A 167 -10.70 18.76 19.56
CA CYS A 167 -11.98 18.89 20.24
C CYS A 167 -11.91 18.35 21.68
N TYR A 168 -11.26 17.20 21.89
CA TYR A 168 -11.07 16.64 23.22
C TYR A 168 -10.37 17.60 24.17
N VAL A 169 -9.25 18.20 23.76
CA VAL A 169 -8.53 19.16 24.60
C VAL A 169 -9.35 20.43 24.82
N GLY A 170 -10.04 20.94 23.79
CA GLY A 170 -10.91 22.11 23.92
C GLY A 170 -12.04 21.88 24.92
N GLU A 171 -12.70 20.72 24.87
CA GLU A 171 -13.77 20.36 25.79
C GLU A 171 -13.25 20.08 27.21
N LEU A 172 -12.08 19.44 27.34
CA LEU A 172 -11.43 19.24 28.63
C LEU A 172 -11.11 20.57 29.32
N VAL A 173 -10.54 21.52 28.58
CA VAL A 173 -10.23 22.87 29.08
C VAL A 173 -11.52 23.62 29.40
N GLY A 174 -12.53 23.56 28.53
CA GLY A 174 -13.82 24.20 28.76
C GLY A 174 -14.53 23.66 30.01
N ALA A 175 -14.60 22.34 30.18
CA ALA A 175 -15.19 21.71 31.36
C ALA A 175 -14.44 22.08 32.65
N PHE A 176 -13.11 22.15 32.59
CA PHE A 176 -12.29 22.61 33.70
C PHE A 176 -12.57 24.08 34.05
N GLU A 177 -12.60 24.97 33.06
CA GLU A 177 -12.92 26.39 33.27
C GLU A 177 -14.33 26.59 33.83
N ASP A 178 -15.33 25.89 33.29
CA ASP A 178 -16.72 25.95 33.76
C ASP A 178 -16.82 25.49 35.22
N HIS A 179 -16.13 24.42 35.59
CA HIS A 179 -16.07 23.95 36.97
C HIS A 179 -15.44 25.00 37.89
N VAL A 180 -14.26 25.52 37.53
CA VAL A 180 -13.55 26.54 38.30
C VAL A 180 -14.37 27.82 38.46
N ASN A 181 -15.11 28.23 37.43
CA ASN A 181 -15.97 29.41 37.46
C ASN A 181 -17.29 29.20 38.22
N SER A 182 -17.71 27.94 38.42
CA SER A 182 -18.89 27.60 39.24
C SER A 182 -18.63 27.71 40.75
N LEU A 183 -17.36 27.71 41.16
CA LEU A 183 -16.94 27.84 42.55
C LEU A 183 -16.94 29.31 42.99
N ASP A 184 -17.27 29.57 44.25
CA ASP A 184 -17.12 30.90 44.85
C ASP A 184 -15.64 31.23 45.13
N GLY A 185 -15.35 32.45 45.59
CA GLY A 185 -13.96 32.91 45.77
C GLY A 185 -13.14 32.03 46.72
N ASP A 186 -13.76 31.56 47.80
CA ASP A 186 -13.12 30.68 48.79
C ASP A 186 -13.01 29.24 48.25
N GLY A 187 -14.07 28.72 47.62
CA GLY A 187 -14.08 27.38 47.02
C GLY A 187 -13.13 27.25 45.83
N ARG A 188 -12.90 28.33 45.07
CA ARG A 188 -11.88 28.35 44.01
C ARG A 188 -10.47 28.25 44.59
N GLY A 189 -10.20 28.94 45.70
CA GLY A 189 -8.93 28.84 46.42
C GLY A 189 -8.69 27.43 46.97
N GLU A 190 -9.71 26.85 47.60
CA GLU A 190 -9.67 25.50 48.15
C GLU A 190 -9.49 24.44 47.06
N PHE A 191 -10.17 24.59 45.91
CA PHE A 191 -10.01 23.69 44.76
C PHE A 191 -8.61 23.78 44.14
N ILE A 192 -8.03 24.99 44.03
CA ILE A 192 -6.67 25.17 43.52
C ILE A 192 -5.64 24.56 44.49
N GLU A 193 -5.80 24.73 45.80
CA GLU A 193 -4.93 24.08 46.79
C GLU A 193 -5.11 22.55 46.78
N LEU A 194 -6.34 22.05 46.67
CA LEU A 194 -6.62 20.62 46.55
C LEU A 194 -6.01 20.01 45.29
N LEU A 195 -5.99 20.74 44.17
CA LEU A 195 -5.29 20.36 42.95
C LEU A 195 -3.77 20.28 43.12
N LYS A 196 -3.17 21.13 43.97
CA LYS A 196 -1.74 21.09 44.27
C LYS A 196 -1.39 19.94 45.21
N GLU A 197 -2.20 19.74 46.25
CA GLU A 197 -1.95 18.73 47.28
C GLU A 197 -2.30 17.31 46.81
N ASN A 198 -3.34 17.18 45.99
CA ASN A 198 -3.83 15.89 45.51
C ASN A 198 -4.45 16.01 44.10
N PRO A 199 -3.63 16.02 43.04
CA PRO A 199 -4.12 16.13 41.66
C PRO A 199 -5.02 14.95 41.26
N GLU A 200 -4.88 13.78 41.90
CA GLU A 200 -5.73 12.62 41.62
C GLU A 200 -7.18 12.82 42.05
N SER A 201 -7.46 13.66 43.05
CA SER A 201 -8.85 13.97 43.44
C SER A 201 -9.60 14.79 42.39
N ALA A 202 -8.90 15.56 41.56
CA ALA A 202 -9.52 16.27 40.44
C ALA A 202 -9.84 15.35 39.26
N LEU A 203 -9.21 14.16 39.20
CA LEU A 203 -9.49 13.17 38.17
C LEU A 203 -10.93 12.66 38.23
N GLY A 204 -11.57 12.59 39.39
CA GLY A 204 -12.95 12.07 39.49
C GLY A 204 -13.97 12.91 38.71
N PHE A 205 -13.79 14.23 38.67
CA PHE A 205 -14.60 15.14 37.83
C PHE A 205 -14.24 14.99 36.35
N LEU A 206 -12.95 14.86 36.06
CA LEU A 206 -12.44 14.71 34.69
C LEU A 206 -12.67 13.29 34.14
N GLU A 207 -12.97 12.29 34.98
CA GLU A 207 -13.11 10.89 34.60
C GLU A 207 -14.25 10.70 33.58
N GLU A 208 -15.39 11.34 33.79
CA GLU A 208 -16.53 11.25 32.86
C GLU A 208 -16.19 11.85 31.48
N VAL A 209 -15.57 13.03 31.47
CA VAL A 209 -15.14 13.72 30.24
C VAL A 209 -14.01 12.93 29.54
N THR A 210 -13.04 12.43 30.29
CA THR A 210 -11.90 11.68 29.75
C THR A 210 -12.30 10.32 29.21
N THR A 211 -13.32 9.67 29.79
CA THR A 211 -13.77 8.34 29.35
C THR A 211 -14.49 8.41 28.00
N ALA A 212 -15.50 9.28 27.87
CA ALA A 212 -16.29 9.38 26.64
C ALA A 212 -15.43 9.81 25.44
N PHE A 213 -14.56 10.80 25.63
CA PHE A 213 -13.69 11.27 24.55
C PHE A 213 -12.48 10.37 24.30
N GLY A 214 -12.00 9.67 25.32
CA GLY A 214 -11.00 8.62 25.16
C GLY A 214 -11.47 7.53 24.20
N GLU A 215 -12.75 7.17 24.23
CA GLU A 215 -13.35 6.21 23.29
C GLU A 215 -13.37 6.75 21.86
N ASP A 216 -13.80 7.99 21.65
CA ASP A 216 -13.88 8.60 20.31
C ASP A 216 -12.50 8.80 19.68
N MET A 217 -11.52 9.24 20.48
CA MET A 217 -10.14 9.39 20.02
C MET A 217 -9.50 8.03 19.71
N SER A 218 -9.74 7.02 20.54
CA SER A 218 -9.31 5.64 20.30
C SER A 218 -9.94 5.09 19.01
N ARG A 219 -11.24 5.31 18.80
CA ARG A 219 -11.95 4.89 17.58
C ARG A 219 -11.38 5.57 16.34
N ALA A 220 -11.10 6.86 16.39
CA ALA A 220 -10.47 7.59 15.29
C ALA A 220 -9.07 7.06 14.97
N SER A 221 -8.26 6.81 16.00
CA SER A 221 -6.90 6.24 15.84
C SER A 221 -6.94 4.84 15.22
N VAL A 222 -7.83 3.97 15.69
CA VAL A 222 -8.01 2.63 15.10
C VAL A 222 -8.44 2.72 13.65
N ALA A 223 -9.40 3.58 13.31
CA ALA A 223 -9.86 3.79 11.93
C ALA A 223 -8.72 4.30 11.02
N PHE A 224 -7.88 5.20 11.53
CA PHE A 224 -6.68 5.66 10.83
C PHE A 224 -5.71 4.51 10.56
N ILE A 225 -5.36 3.72 11.58
CA ILE A 225 -4.45 2.59 11.45
C ILE A 225 -5.00 1.55 10.46
N GLU A 226 -6.30 1.25 10.49
CA GLU A 226 -6.93 0.34 9.55
C GLU A 226 -6.87 0.86 8.10
N THR A 227 -7.11 2.16 7.91
CA THR A 227 -7.02 2.80 6.60
C THR A 227 -5.59 2.80 6.06
N VAL A 228 -4.60 3.08 6.90
CA VAL A 228 -3.17 2.98 6.56
C VAL A 228 -2.79 1.55 6.17
N ARG A 229 -3.25 0.55 6.93
CA ARG A 229 -3.00 -0.86 6.61
C ARG A 229 -3.61 -1.27 5.27
N ALA A 230 -4.83 -0.82 4.99
CA ALA A 230 -5.50 -1.06 3.72
C ALA A 230 -4.73 -0.41 2.56
N GLU A 231 -4.25 0.83 2.72
CA GLU A 231 -3.44 1.52 1.69
C GLU A 231 -2.10 0.81 1.44
N LEU A 232 -1.37 0.48 2.51
CA LEU A 232 -0.04 -0.11 2.40
C LEU A 232 -0.07 -1.62 2.08
N GLY A 233 -1.26 -2.23 2.10
CA GLY A 233 -1.42 -3.68 1.92
C GLY A 233 -0.75 -4.50 3.03
N VAL A 234 -0.56 -3.92 4.22
CA VAL A 234 0.11 -4.57 5.35
C VAL A 234 -0.94 -5.35 6.16
N PRO A 235 -0.78 -6.67 6.33
CA PRO A 235 -1.68 -7.43 7.19
C PRO A 235 -1.54 -6.96 8.65
N GLY A 236 -2.66 -6.60 9.28
CA GLY A 236 -2.68 -6.20 10.69
C GLY A 236 -2.19 -7.30 11.64
N SER A 237 -1.90 -6.96 12.89
CA SER A 237 -1.51 -7.92 13.94
C SER A 237 -2.59 -8.98 14.21
N THR A 238 -3.85 -8.65 13.93
CA THR A 238 -5.03 -9.52 14.00
C THR A 238 -5.34 -10.25 12.68
N ALA A 239 -4.55 -10.04 11.62
CA ALA A 239 -4.83 -10.66 10.33
C ALA A 239 -4.58 -12.18 10.37
N PRO A 240 -5.44 -12.96 9.70
CA PRO A 240 -5.30 -14.41 9.63
C PRO A 240 -3.91 -14.84 9.13
N PRO A 241 -3.33 -15.95 9.66
CA PRO A 241 -2.01 -16.42 9.26
C PRO A 241 -1.83 -16.62 7.75
N GLU A 242 -2.91 -16.91 7.00
CA GLU A 242 -2.87 -17.02 5.54
C GLU A 242 -2.53 -15.70 4.82
N TRP A 243 -2.87 -14.53 5.37
CA TRP A 243 -2.59 -13.24 4.73
C TRP A 243 -1.10 -12.88 4.79
N ARG A 244 -0.40 -13.33 5.84
CA ARG A 244 1.08 -13.21 5.94
C ARG A 244 1.82 -14.03 4.89
N ARG A 245 1.17 -14.99 4.25
CA ARG A 245 1.76 -15.86 3.20
C ARG A 245 1.68 -15.26 1.79
N ARG A 246 0.93 -14.16 1.57
CA ARG A 246 0.90 -13.50 0.24
C ARG A 246 2.24 -12.79 -0.01
N ARG A 247 3.01 -13.41 -0.92
CA ARG A 247 4.39 -13.20 -1.45
C ARG A 247 5.04 -11.81 -1.48
N TRP A 248 4.37 -10.70 -1.20
CA TRP A 248 4.99 -9.36 -1.31
C TRP A 248 5.94 -9.03 -0.14
N PHE A 249 5.68 -9.56 1.06
CA PHE A 249 6.56 -9.33 2.23
C PHE A 249 7.69 -10.37 2.38
N THR A 250 7.58 -11.54 1.74
CA THR A 250 8.54 -12.65 1.92
C THR A 250 9.83 -12.48 1.12
N LEU A 251 9.87 -11.58 0.13
CA LEU A 251 11.07 -11.36 -0.69
C LEU A 251 12.24 -10.71 0.07
N LYS A 252 11.98 -9.96 1.16
CA LYS A 252 13.06 -9.42 2.03
C LYS A 252 13.79 -10.52 2.81
N ARG A 253 13.10 -11.59 3.25
CA ARG A 253 13.74 -12.69 4.01
C ARG A 253 14.64 -13.60 3.16
N LEU A 254 14.41 -13.68 1.85
CA LEU A 254 15.21 -14.54 0.98
C LEU A 254 16.45 -13.85 0.38
N ARG A 255 16.48 -12.50 0.32
CA ARG A 255 17.70 -11.75 -0.06
C ARG A 255 18.65 -11.50 1.10
N ALA A 256 18.14 -11.25 2.31
CA ALA A 256 18.99 -11.07 3.50
C ALA A 256 19.66 -12.37 4.00
N ARG A 257 19.34 -13.52 3.41
CA ARG A 257 20.03 -14.81 3.66
C ARG A 257 21.01 -15.20 2.55
N ARG A 258 21.15 -14.38 1.51
CA ARG A 258 22.05 -14.61 0.36
C ARG A 258 23.08 -13.49 0.15
N ALA A 259 23.08 -12.48 1.01
CA ALA A 259 24.21 -11.57 1.23
C ALA A 259 24.84 -11.95 2.58
#